data_AF-A6HFQ5-F1
#
_entry.id   AF-A6HFQ5-F1
#
_cell.length_a   1.000
_cell.length_b   1.000
_cell.length_c   1.000
_cell.angle_alpha   90.00
_cell.angle_beta   90.00
_cell.angle_gamma   90.00
#
_symmetry.space_group_name_H-M   'P 1'
#
loop_
_entity.id
_entity.type
_entity.pdbx_description
1 polymer ?
#
loop_
_entity_poly.entity_id
_entity_poly.type
_entity_poly.pdbx_seq_one_letter_code
_entity_poly.pdbx_strand_id
1 'polypeptide(L)'
;MPRRGLVAGPDFGCFKRRYFTPSEVAEHNQPEDLWVSYLGFVYNLTPLVQEFKGDLLLKPILEVAGQDISHWFDPKTKDTLAGLHCHCGKHEQRSNS
;
A
#
# COMPACT_ATOMS: atom_id res chain seq x y z
N MET A 1 39.41 12.41 28.91
CA MET A 1 39.28 11.97 27.50
C MET A 1 37.85 11.49 27.26
N PRO A 2 36.99 12.22 26.55
CA PRO A 2 35.68 11.69 26.15
C PRO A 2 35.87 10.85 24.87
N ARG A 3 35.47 9.57 24.92
CA ARG A 3 35.47 8.72 23.72
C ARG A 3 34.21 9.02 22.89
N ARG A 4 34.41 9.48 21.65
CA ARG A 4 33.40 9.47 20.60
C ARG A 4 32.95 8.02 20.33
N GLY A 5 31.67 7.87 20.00
CA GLY A 5 31.19 6.78 19.17
C GLY A 5 30.30 5.75 19.88
N LEU A 6 29.00 6.05 19.96
CA LEU A 6 27.93 5.19 19.42
C LEU A 6 26.63 6.01 19.51
N VAL A 7 26.15 6.50 18.37
CA VAL A 7 24.75 6.90 18.24
C VAL A 7 23.91 5.66 18.53
N ALA A 8 22.84 5.79 19.31
CA ALA A 8 21.85 4.74 19.44
C ALA A 8 21.31 4.44 18.04
N GLY A 9 21.74 3.32 17.45
CA GLY A 9 21.07 2.75 16.30
C GLY A 9 19.66 2.32 16.71
N PRO A 10 18.72 2.20 15.78
CA PRO A 10 17.38 1.72 16.10
C PRO A 10 17.50 0.35 16.77
N ASP A 11 17.00 0.27 18.01
CA ASP A 11 16.95 -0.96 18.79
C ASP A 11 16.18 -2.03 18.01
N PHE A 12 16.89 -2.94 17.34
CA PHE A 12 16.30 -4.13 16.74
C PHE A 12 15.88 -5.19 17.79
N GLY A 13 15.87 -4.80 19.07
CA GLY A 13 15.42 -5.61 20.20
C GLY A 13 13.90 -5.72 20.19
N CYS A 14 13.41 -6.85 19.69
CA CYS A 14 12.01 -7.26 19.57
C CYS A 14 11.25 -6.69 18.36
N PHE A 15 11.47 -7.28 17.18
CA PHE A 15 10.35 -7.53 16.28
C PHE A 15 9.39 -8.52 16.96
N LYS A 16 8.70 -8.05 18.00
CA LYS A 16 7.55 -8.76 18.55
C LYS A 16 6.55 -8.79 17.41
N ARG A 17 6.32 -9.96 16.80
CA ARG A 17 5.30 -10.12 15.77
C ARG A 17 3.97 -9.74 16.40
N ARG A 18 3.56 -8.48 16.24
CA ARG A 18 2.25 -8.01 16.61
C ARG A 18 1.33 -8.47 15.50
N TYR A 19 0.37 -9.30 15.89
CA TYR A 19 -0.73 -9.65 15.02
C TYR A 19 -1.74 -8.52 15.12
N PHE A 20 -2.21 -8.07 13.97
CA PHE A 20 -3.24 -7.05 13.88
C PHE A 20 -4.50 -7.71 13.33
N THR A 21 -5.63 -7.35 13.91
CA THR A 21 -6.93 -7.72 13.38
C THR A 21 -7.29 -6.81 12.20
N PRO A 22 -8.12 -7.27 11.26
CA PRO A 22 -8.62 -6.42 10.18
C PRO A 22 -9.32 -5.16 10.72
N SER A 23 -9.99 -5.27 11.87
CA SER A 23 -10.65 -4.14 12.53
C SER A 23 -9.65 -3.08 12.99
N GLU A 24 -8.53 -3.46 13.62
CA GLU A 24 -7.47 -2.52 14.01
C GLU A 24 -6.87 -1.83 12.79
N VAL A 25 -6.61 -2.58 11.71
CA VAL A 25 -6.07 -1.98 10.47
C VAL A 25 -7.06 -0.98 9.87
N ALA A 26 -8.37 -1.27 9.93
CA ALA A 26 -9.41 -0.38 9.42
C ALA A 26 -9.55 0.95 10.19
N GLU A 27 -9.07 1.02 11.43
CA GLU A 27 -9.03 2.28 12.20
C GLU A 27 -7.97 3.26 11.64
N HIS A 28 -6.96 2.74 10.92
CA HIS A 28 -5.87 3.52 10.32
C HIS A 28 -6.14 3.83 8.84
N ASN A 29 -7.21 4.61 8.60
CA ASN A 29 -7.71 4.93 7.27
C ASN A 29 -7.46 6.40 6.84
N GLN A 30 -6.63 7.14 7.57
CA GLN A 30 -6.39 8.56 7.32
C GLN A 30 -5.12 8.77 6.49
N PRO A 31 -5.01 9.84 5.69
CA PRO A 31 -3.79 10.13 4.93
C PRO A 31 -2.59 10.40 5.84
N GLU A 32 -2.81 10.87 7.08
CA GLU A 32 -1.75 11.04 8.08
C GLU A 32 -1.44 9.76 8.87
N ASP A 33 -2.26 8.71 8.75
CA ASP A 33 -2.10 7.42 9.42
C ASP A 33 -2.73 6.30 8.59
N LEU A 34 -2.05 5.93 7.50
CA LEU A 34 -2.55 5.02 6.47
C LEU A 34 -1.89 3.66 6.57
N TRP A 35 -2.67 2.65 6.93
CA TRP A 35 -2.22 1.26 6.99
C TRP A 35 -3.00 0.43 5.99
N VAL A 36 -2.36 -0.61 5.47
CA VAL A 36 -2.99 -1.59 4.57
C VAL A 36 -2.52 -2.99 4.92
N SER A 37 -3.35 -4.00 4.66
CA SER A 37 -2.90 -5.39 4.70
C SER A 37 -2.59 -5.92 3.30
N TYR A 38 -1.49 -6.66 3.19
CA TYR A 38 -1.00 -7.25 1.96
C TYR A 38 -0.40 -8.63 2.24
N LEU A 39 -0.98 -9.68 1.65
CA LEU A 39 -0.57 -11.09 1.77
C LEU A 39 -0.35 -11.54 3.23
N GLY A 40 -1.18 -11.05 4.16
CA GLY A 40 -1.11 -11.37 5.58
C GLY A 40 -0.09 -10.54 6.39
N PHE A 41 0.49 -9.49 5.78
CA PHE A 41 1.35 -8.53 6.44
C PHE A 41 0.70 -7.15 6.48
N VAL A 42 0.88 -6.41 7.57
CA VAL A 42 0.39 -5.03 7.69
C VAL A 42 1.53 -4.08 7.37
N TYR A 43 1.27 -3.12 6.48
CA TYR A 43 2.23 -2.11 6.06
C TYR A 43 1.72 -0.72 6.43
N ASN A 44 2.60 0.08 7.02
CA ASN A 44 2.36 1.49 7.23
C ASN A 44 2.86 2.26 6.00
N LEU A 45 1.92 2.84 5.24
CA LEU A 45 2.20 3.61 4.04
C LEU A 45 2.17 5.12 4.28
N THR A 46 1.91 5.57 5.51
CA THR A 46 1.98 6.99 5.92
C THR A 46 3.21 7.74 5.37
N PRO A 47 4.45 7.23 5.48
CA PRO A 47 5.60 7.94 4.91
C PRO A 47 5.53 8.08 3.38
N LEU A 48 4.95 7.09 2.69
CA LEU A 48 4.76 7.11 1.24
C LEU A 48 3.68 8.11 0.83
N VAL A 49 2.59 8.23 1.60
CA VAL A 49 1.58 9.27 1.38
C VAL A 49 2.19 10.67 1.53
N GLN A 50 3.06 10.86 2.53
CA GLN A 50 3.71 12.14 2.77
C GLN A 50 4.71 12.52 1.67
N GLU A 51 5.46 11.55 1.14
CA GLU A 51 6.44 11.76 0.08
C GLU A 51 5.77 12.18 -1.24
N PHE A 52 4.66 11.54 -1.60
CA PHE A 52 3.94 11.77 -2.86
C PHE A 52 2.67 12.61 -2.66
N LYS A 53 2.64 13.45 -1.62
CA LYS A 53 1.45 14.23 -1.24
C LYS A 53 1.02 15.16 -2.39
N GLY A 54 -0.10 14.82 -3.04
CA GLY A 54 -0.65 15.57 -4.19
C GLY A 54 -0.59 14.84 -5.52
N ASP A 55 0.04 13.67 -5.58
CA ASP A 55 0.05 12.83 -6.78
C ASP A 55 -1.29 12.12 -7.00
N LEU A 56 -1.72 12.07 -8.27
CA LEU A 56 -2.95 11.39 -8.66
C LEU A 56 -2.87 9.86 -8.46
N LEU A 57 -1.66 9.31 -8.47
CA LEU A 57 -1.39 7.88 -8.26
C LEU A 57 -1.69 7.43 -6.81
N LEU A 58 -1.74 8.37 -5.86
CA LEU A 58 -2.03 8.09 -4.46
C LEU A 58 -3.53 7.96 -4.17
N LYS A 59 -4.40 8.55 -5.02
CA LYS A 59 -5.86 8.48 -4.86
C LYS A 59 -6.39 7.06 -4.63
N PRO A 60 -6.08 6.06 -5.48
CA PRO A 60 -6.58 4.71 -5.27
C PRO A 60 -6.07 4.11 -3.95
N ILE A 61 -4.83 4.41 -3.54
CA ILE A 61 -4.23 3.92 -2.29
C ILE A 61 -4.96 4.52 -1.07
N LEU A 62 -5.31 5.80 -1.13
CA LEU A 62 -6.09 6.48 -0.09
C LEU A 62 -7.51 5.92 0.01
N GLU A 63 -8.14 5.54 -1.10
CA GLU A 63 -9.50 4.96 -1.11
C GLU A 63 -9.55 3.57 -0.46
N VAL A 64 -8.44 2.82 -0.51
CA VAL A 64 -8.33 1.49 0.13
C VAL A 64 -7.60 1.53 1.47
N ALA A 65 -7.45 2.71 2.07
CA ALA A 65 -6.84 2.86 3.38
C ALA A 65 -7.59 2.01 4.43
N GLY A 66 -6.84 1.26 5.23
CA GLY A 66 -7.39 0.34 6.23
C GLY A 66 -7.94 -0.97 5.66
N GLN A 67 -7.74 -1.26 4.37
CA GLN A 67 -8.26 -2.46 3.71
C GLN A 67 -7.15 -3.43 3.29
N ASP A 68 -7.58 -4.63 2.86
CA ASP A 68 -6.70 -5.61 2.25
C ASP A 68 -6.53 -5.34 0.76
N ILE A 69 -5.30 -5.08 0.34
CA ILE A 69 -4.92 -4.83 -1.05
C ILE A 69 -4.32 -6.07 -1.72
N SER A 70 -4.40 -7.25 -1.09
CA SER A 70 -3.83 -8.48 -1.64
C SER A 70 -4.43 -8.83 -3.01
N HIS A 71 -5.68 -8.41 -3.26
CA HIS A 71 -6.34 -8.60 -4.55
C HIS A 71 -5.71 -7.82 -5.71
N TRP A 72 -4.89 -6.79 -5.44
CA TRP A 72 -4.25 -5.99 -6.49
C TRP A 72 -2.97 -6.62 -7.03
N PHE A 73 -2.46 -7.64 -6.36
CA PHE A 73 -1.18 -8.25 -6.68
C PHE A 73 -1.34 -9.72 -6.96
N ASP A 74 -0.55 -10.20 -7.91
CA ASP A 74 -0.45 -11.62 -8.19
C ASP A 74 0.29 -12.33 -7.04
N PRO A 75 -0.30 -13.34 -6.38
CA PRO A 75 0.35 -14.02 -5.25
C PRO A 75 1.62 -14.79 -5.66
N LYS A 76 1.79 -15.06 -6.96
CA LYS A 76 2.97 -15.76 -7.51
C LYS A 76 4.09 -14.83 -7.93
N THR A 77 3.78 -13.72 -8.61
CA THR A 77 4.79 -12.81 -9.15
C THR A 77 5.07 -11.63 -8.22
N LYS A 78 4.13 -11.33 -7.30
CA LYS A 78 4.13 -10.13 -6.44
C LYS A 78 4.11 -8.81 -7.24
N ASP A 79 3.91 -8.90 -8.55
CA ASP A 79 3.66 -7.76 -9.40
C ASP A 79 2.24 -7.26 -9.20
N THR A 80 2.03 -5.98 -9.45
CA THR A 80 0.68 -5.44 -9.59
C THR A 80 0.02 -6.15 -10.76
N LEU A 81 -1.22 -6.63 -10.56
CA LEU A 81 -2.05 -7.11 -11.65
C LEU A 81 -2.23 -5.92 -12.60
N ALA A 82 -1.43 -5.88 -13.66
CA ALA A 82 -1.53 -4.90 -14.73
C ALA A 82 -2.78 -5.20 -15.57
N GLY A 83 -3.93 -5.14 -14.91
CA GLY A 83 -5.28 -5.24 -15.46
C GLY A 83 -5.93 -3.88 -15.65
N LEU A 84 -5.16 -2.77 -15.62
CA LEU A 84 -5.59 -1.48 -16.18
C LEU A 84 -5.62 -1.53 -17.71
N HIS A 85 -6.17 -2.60 -18.29
CA HIS A 85 -6.75 -2.51 -19.63
C HIS A 85 -8.21 -2.14 -19.41
N CYS A 86 -8.46 -0.83 -19.27
CA CYS A 86 -9.80 -0.30 -19.40
C CYS A 86 -10.29 -0.63 -20.82
N HIS A 87 -11.13 -1.66 -20.95
CA HIS A 87 -11.82 -1.92 -22.21
C HIS A 87 -12.93 -0.87 -22.38
N CYS A 88 -12.55 0.36 -22.74
CA CYS A 88 -13.50 1.33 -23.25
C CYS A 88 -13.94 0.86 -24.64
N GLY A 89 -15.08 0.15 -24.65
CA GLY A 89 -15.96 -0.20 -25.77
C GLY A 89 -15.36 -0.23 -27.18
N LYS A 90 -15.20 -1.44 -27.74
CA LYS A 90 -15.29 -1.63 -29.19
C LYS A 90 -16.71 -1.29 -29.64
N HIS A 91 -16.91 -0.15 -30.30
CA HIS A 91 -18.06 0.02 -31.19
C HIS A 91 -17.67 -0.48 -32.59
N GLU A 92 -17.93 -1.76 -32.81
CA GLU A 92 -18.09 -2.36 -34.13
C GLU A 92 -19.33 -1.74 -34.79
N GLN A 93 -19.14 -0.94 -35.84
CA GLN A 93 -20.18 -0.69 -36.85
C GLN A 93 -19.55 -0.98 -38.21
N ARG A 94 -19.53 -2.27 -38.54
CA ARG A 94 -19.46 -2.74 -39.91
C ARG A 94 -20.74 -2.28 -40.60
N SER A 95 -20.61 -1.40 -41.58
CA SER A 95 -21.66 -1.20 -42.59
C SER A 95 -20.98 -1.03 -43.93
N ASN A 96 -20.98 -2.13 -44.67
CA ASN A 96 -20.79 -2.15 -46.11
C ASN A 96 -21.81 -1.20 -46.73
N SER A 97 -21.35 -0.29 -47.59
CA SER A 97 -22.04 0.01 -48.84
C SER A 97 -21.11 0.66 -49.84
#